data_AF-A0A383AKZ4-F1
#
_entry.id   AF-A0A383AKZ4-F1
#
_cell.length_a   1.000
_cell.length_b   1.000
_cell.length_c   1.000
_cell.angle_alpha   90.00
_cell.angle_beta   90.00
_cell.angle_gamma   90.00
#
_symmetry.space_group_name_H-M   'P 1'
#
loop_
_entity.id
_entity.type
_entity.pdbx_description
1 polymer ?
#
loop_
_entity_poly.entity_id
_entity_poly.type
_entity_poly.pdbx_seq_one_letter_code
_entity_poly.pdbx_strand_id
1 'polypeptide(L)'
;MTVKIRGIDFQENLNNDMGLEFYNLSHRYGYQCPNWPYFRDVRIERMHYMAKSGVLSQTLTTTMHVTTHIDAPGHVVQGLPFIDEVTLPHFFGSGIVVSIPKKKWESITGDDLEKSCGDVIRKNDVLIINTGWHKFYADGDYFPYCPGLVPSAA
;
A
#
# COMPACT_ATOMS: atom_id res chain seq x y z
N MET A 1 -8.49 -0.40 -24.96
CA MET A 1 -8.79 -1.81 -25.33
C MET A 1 -9.48 -2.51 -24.16
N THR A 2 -10.26 -3.56 -24.39
CA THR A 2 -11.03 -4.25 -23.34
C THR A 2 -10.37 -5.56 -22.90
N VAL A 3 -10.30 -5.78 -21.59
CA VAL A 3 -9.89 -7.04 -20.97
C VAL A 3 -11.11 -7.81 -20.47
N LYS A 4 -11.21 -9.11 -20.79
CA LYS A 4 -12.30 -9.96 -20.32
C LYS A 4 -11.91 -10.67 -19.02
N ILE A 5 -12.57 -10.32 -17.91
CA ILE A 5 -12.35 -10.95 -16.59
C ILE A 5 -13.60 -11.70 -16.20
N ARG A 6 -13.49 -13.04 -16.04
CA ARG A 6 -14.60 -13.93 -15.67
C ARG A 6 -15.87 -13.71 -16.53
N GLY A 7 -15.70 -13.41 -17.81
CA GLY A 7 -16.79 -13.22 -18.77
C GLY A 7 -17.32 -11.79 -18.89
N ILE A 8 -16.88 -10.85 -18.04
CA ILE A 8 -17.26 -9.43 -18.09
C ILE A 8 -16.12 -8.64 -18.75
N ASP A 9 -16.47 -7.73 -19.65
CA ASP A 9 -15.51 -6.84 -20.30
C ASP A 9 -15.25 -5.58 -19.46
N PHE A 10 -13.98 -5.29 -19.22
CA PHE A 10 -13.49 -4.11 -18.50
C PHE A 10 -12.51 -3.34 -19.38
N GLN A 11 -12.30 -2.05 -19.09
CA GLN A 11 -11.21 -1.29 -19.72
C GLN A 11 -9.85 -1.69 -19.14
N GLU A 12 -8.82 -1.64 -19.97
CA GLU A 12 -7.46 -1.94 -19.53
C GLU A 12 -6.84 -0.79 -18.72
N ASN A 13 -5.97 -1.14 -17.77
CA ASN A 13 -5.29 -0.16 -16.93
C ASN A 13 -4.45 0.86 -17.73
N LEU A 14 -3.80 0.45 -18.83
CA LEU A 14 -2.90 1.33 -19.59
C LEU A 14 -3.53 1.87 -20.89
N ASN A 15 -4.68 1.33 -21.29
CA ASN A 15 -5.34 1.67 -22.55
C ASN A 15 -6.86 1.72 -22.33
N ASN A 16 -7.32 2.85 -21.82
CA ASN A 16 -8.70 3.12 -21.45
C ASN A 16 -9.15 4.49 -21.99
N ASP A 17 -10.45 4.74 -21.92
CA ASP A 17 -11.06 5.94 -22.50
C ASP A 17 -10.73 7.22 -21.70
N MET A 18 -10.17 7.08 -20.49
CA MET A 18 -9.73 8.23 -19.69
C MET A 18 -8.41 8.81 -20.21
N GLY A 19 -7.68 8.09 -21.07
CA GLY A 19 -6.35 8.50 -21.53
C GLY A 19 -5.31 8.54 -20.41
N LEU A 20 -5.53 7.78 -19.33
CA LEU A 20 -4.63 7.69 -18.17
C LEU A 20 -4.06 6.28 -18.06
N GLU A 21 -2.84 6.19 -17.53
CA GLU A 21 -2.20 4.92 -17.19
C GLU A 21 -2.38 4.63 -15.70
N PHE A 22 -3.02 3.50 -15.39
CA PHE A 22 -3.26 3.04 -14.02
C PHE A 22 -2.23 1.98 -13.63
N TYR A 23 -1.60 2.17 -12.48
CA TYR A 23 -0.69 1.19 -11.88
C TYR A 23 -1.23 0.74 -10.53
N ASN A 24 -1.34 -0.58 -10.35
CA ASN A 24 -1.71 -1.14 -9.06
C ASN A 24 -0.48 -1.21 -8.15
N LEU A 25 -0.47 -0.40 -7.09
CA LEU A 25 0.60 -0.34 -6.09
C LEU A 25 0.33 -1.22 -4.87
N SER A 26 -0.77 -1.98 -4.87
CA SER A 26 -1.18 -2.81 -3.73
C SER A 26 -0.68 -4.24 -3.86
N HIS A 27 -0.21 -4.79 -2.74
CA HIS A 27 -0.03 -6.23 -2.60
C HIS A 27 -1.40 -6.94 -2.52
N ARG A 28 -1.39 -8.24 -2.82
CA ARG A 28 -2.59 -9.07 -2.71
C ARG A 28 -3.07 -9.13 -1.26
N TYR A 29 -4.33 -8.76 -1.05
CA TYR A 29 -5.01 -8.87 0.24
C TYR A 29 -5.73 -10.21 0.39
N GLY A 30 -5.70 -10.78 1.60
CA GLY A 30 -6.53 -11.94 1.95
C GLY A 30 -5.92 -12.82 3.04
N TYR A 31 -6.48 -14.00 3.22
CA TYR A 31 -5.93 -15.01 4.12
C TYR A 31 -4.46 -15.31 3.80
N GLN A 32 -3.62 -15.38 4.84
CA GLN A 32 -2.17 -15.61 4.74
C GLN A 32 -1.41 -14.54 3.96
N CYS A 33 -1.96 -13.33 3.79
CA CYS A 33 -1.11 -12.22 3.37
C CYS A 33 -0.03 -11.98 4.44
N PRO A 34 1.22 -11.68 4.06
CA PRO A 34 2.27 -11.29 5.00
C PRO A 34 1.75 -10.25 5.98
N ASN A 35 1.81 -10.60 7.27
CA ASN A 35 1.35 -9.78 8.36
C ASN A 35 2.48 -9.57 9.35
N TRP A 36 2.46 -8.42 10.02
CA TRP A 36 3.43 -8.14 11.07
C TRP A 36 3.39 -9.28 12.11
N PRO A 37 4.54 -9.85 12.55
CA PRO A 37 4.58 -11.10 13.31
C PRO A 37 3.76 -11.11 14.63
N TYR A 38 3.42 -9.94 15.15
CA TYR A 38 2.61 -9.78 16.36
C TYR A 38 1.08 -9.83 16.10
N PHE A 39 0.62 -9.61 14.87
CA PHE A 39 -0.80 -9.51 14.53
C PHE A 39 -1.45 -10.84 14.17
N ARG A 40 -2.76 -10.93 14.40
CA ARG A 40 -3.57 -12.07 13.95
C ARG A 40 -3.77 -12.00 12.44
N ASP A 41 -3.77 -13.17 11.79
CA ASP A 41 -4.05 -13.30 10.37
C ASP A 41 -5.49 -12.84 10.01
N VAL A 42 -5.66 -12.42 8.76
CA VAL A 42 -6.95 -11.99 8.20
C VAL A 42 -7.90 -13.19 8.15
N ARG A 43 -9.11 -13.04 8.70
CA ARG A 43 -10.15 -14.07 8.62
C ARG A 43 -11.24 -13.64 7.65
N ILE A 44 -11.55 -14.52 6.71
CA ILE A 44 -12.60 -14.32 5.71
C ILE A 44 -13.58 -15.48 5.81
N GLU A 45 -14.78 -15.21 6.30
CA GLU A 45 -15.80 -16.21 6.57
C GLU A 45 -16.97 -16.03 5.61
N ARG A 46 -17.35 -17.08 4.88
CA ARG A 46 -18.53 -17.03 3.99
C ARG A 46 -19.80 -17.21 4.80
N MET A 47 -20.67 -16.22 4.75
CA MET A 47 -21.99 -16.27 5.39
C MET A 47 -23.04 -16.86 4.44
N HIS A 48 -23.00 -16.44 3.18
CA HIS A 48 -23.86 -16.96 2.10
C HIS A 48 -23.01 -17.38 0.90
N TYR A 49 -23.50 -18.37 0.15
CA TYR A 49 -22.86 -18.82 -1.09
C TYR A 49 -23.91 -19.10 -2.16
N MET A 50 -23.51 -18.92 -3.43
CA MET A 50 -24.41 -18.91 -4.58
C MET A 50 -25.35 -20.12 -4.63
N ALA A 51 -24.84 -21.33 -4.42
CA ALA A 51 -25.64 -22.55 -4.52
C ALA A 51 -26.77 -22.64 -3.47
N LYS A 52 -26.64 -21.97 -2.31
CA LYS A 52 -27.66 -21.98 -1.25
C LYS A 52 -28.53 -20.72 -1.25
N SER A 53 -27.94 -19.57 -1.53
CA SER A 53 -28.57 -18.27 -1.25
C SER A 53 -28.68 -17.36 -2.47
N GLY A 54 -28.13 -17.76 -3.63
CA GLY A 54 -28.08 -16.91 -4.83
C GLY A 54 -27.19 -15.67 -4.71
N VAL A 55 -26.52 -15.49 -3.56
CA VAL A 55 -25.64 -14.36 -3.24
C VAL A 55 -24.40 -14.85 -2.50
N LEU A 56 -23.28 -14.15 -2.72
CA LEU A 56 -22.07 -14.28 -1.92
C LEU A 56 -22.00 -13.12 -0.93
N SER A 57 -21.91 -13.43 0.36
CA SER A 57 -21.60 -12.44 1.39
C SER A 57 -20.60 -13.00 2.37
N GLN A 58 -19.72 -12.14 2.88
CA GLN A 58 -18.58 -12.55 3.70
C GLN A 58 -18.39 -11.60 4.87
N THR A 59 -17.95 -12.15 6.00
CA THR A 59 -17.43 -11.37 7.13
C THR A 59 -15.91 -11.34 7.04
N LEU A 60 -15.33 -10.15 7.17
CA LEU A 60 -13.89 -9.94 7.22
C LEU A 60 -13.52 -9.48 8.63
N THR A 61 -12.58 -10.18 9.27
CA THR A 61 -11.96 -9.76 10.53
C THR A 61 -10.47 -9.54 10.27
N THR A 62 -10.00 -8.31 10.50
CA THR A 62 -8.63 -7.89 10.18
C THR A 62 -8.15 -6.82 11.17
N THR A 63 -6.84 -6.69 11.32
CA THR A 63 -6.23 -5.46 11.86
C THR A 63 -6.30 -4.35 10.82
N MET A 64 -6.18 -3.09 11.25
CA MET A 64 -6.07 -1.95 10.33
C MET A 64 -4.73 -1.93 9.59
N HIS A 65 -3.62 -2.27 10.28
CA HIS A 65 -2.31 -2.39 9.67
C HIS A 65 -2.13 -3.81 9.14
N VAL A 66 -2.38 -3.95 7.84
CA VAL A 66 -2.28 -5.21 7.11
C VAL A 66 -1.92 -4.90 5.66
N THR A 67 -0.93 -5.59 5.11
CA THR A 67 -0.45 -5.41 3.73
C THR A 67 -0.21 -3.93 3.34
N THR A 68 -0.50 -3.52 2.10
CA THR A 68 -0.61 -2.12 1.70
C THR A 68 -1.75 -1.42 2.45
N HIS A 69 -1.41 -0.49 3.35
CA HIS A 69 -2.35 0.24 4.20
C HIS A 69 -1.96 1.72 4.31
N ILE A 70 -2.73 2.48 5.09
CA ILE A 70 -2.49 3.88 5.41
C ILE A 70 -2.49 4.08 6.92
N ASP A 71 -1.54 4.85 7.41
CA ASP A 71 -1.41 5.21 8.82
C ASP A 71 -1.94 6.64 9.04
N ALA A 72 -2.87 6.78 9.99
CA ALA A 72 -3.36 8.08 10.43
C ALA A 72 -2.46 8.66 11.53
N PRO A 73 -2.43 9.99 11.76
CA PRO A 73 -1.63 10.61 12.83
C PRO A 73 -1.85 10.01 14.22
N GLY A 74 -3.11 9.69 14.55
CA GLY A 74 -3.49 9.02 15.80
C GLY A 74 -2.91 7.61 15.99
N HIS A 75 -2.26 7.02 14.97
CA HIS A 75 -1.60 5.72 15.09
C HIS A 75 -0.48 5.75 16.13
N VAL A 76 0.40 6.76 16.08
CA VAL A 76 1.62 6.80 16.90
C VAL A 76 1.66 7.95 17.89
N VAL A 77 0.76 8.93 17.75
CA VAL A 77 0.67 10.07 18.67
C VAL A 77 -0.74 10.17 19.25
N GLN A 78 -0.83 10.06 20.57
CA GLN A 78 -2.10 10.15 21.29
C GLN A 78 -2.77 11.51 21.08
N GLY A 79 -4.08 11.50 20.78
CA GLY A 79 -4.90 12.69 20.64
C GLY A 79 -4.79 13.38 19.28
N LEU A 80 -4.02 12.84 18.33
CA LEU A 80 -4.02 13.30 16.94
C LEU A 80 -5.15 12.65 16.12
N PRO A 81 -5.54 13.24 14.97
CA PRO A 81 -6.69 12.80 14.18
C PRO A 81 -6.64 11.33 13.75
N PHE A 82 -7.80 10.69 13.78
CA PHE A 82 -8.05 9.38 13.16
C PHE A 82 -8.32 9.51 11.66
N ILE A 83 -8.37 8.37 10.97
CA ILE A 83 -8.46 8.34 9.50
C ILE A 83 -9.76 8.99 8.97
N ASP A 84 -10.85 8.91 9.73
CA ASP A 84 -12.15 9.53 9.42
C ASP A 84 -12.17 11.06 9.65
N GLU A 85 -11.19 11.58 10.37
CA GLU A 85 -11.03 13.02 10.63
C GLU A 85 -10.08 13.71 9.63
N VAL A 86 -9.24 12.94 8.94
CA VAL A 86 -8.34 13.46 7.90
C VAL A 86 -9.17 13.89 6.67
N THR A 87 -8.94 15.10 6.18
CA THR A 87 -9.71 15.66 5.06
C THR A 87 -9.32 15.07 3.71
N LEU A 88 -10.32 14.89 2.82
CA LEU A 88 -10.17 14.24 1.51
C LEU A 88 -9.01 14.72 0.63
N PRO A 89 -8.62 16.02 0.59
CA PRO A 89 -7.48 16.47 -0.21
C PRO A 89 -6.13 15.82 0.14
N HIS A 90 -6.00 15.16 1.30
CA HIS A 90 -4.78 14.44 1.69
C HIS A 90 -4.70 13.02 1.10
N PHE A 91 -5.76 12.52 0.46
CA PHE A 91 -5.81 11.18 -0.15
C PHE A 91 -5.73 11.19 -1.67
N PHE A 92 -5.65 12.37 -2.29
CA PHE A 92 -5.60 12.51 -3.74
C PHE A 92 -4.73 13.71 -4.12
N GLY A 93 -3.71 13.48 -4.95
CA GLY A 93 -2.79 14.53 -5.35
C GLY A 93 -1.71 14.05 -6.31
N SER A 94 -0.78 14.95 -6.63
CA SER A 94 0.46 14.62 -7.32
C SER A 94 1.44 13.92 -6.39
N GLY A 95 2.37 13.20 -6.99
CA GLY A 95 3.44 12.55 -6.26
C GLY A 95 4.62 12.24 -7.17
N ILE A 96 5.72 11.86 -6.54
CA ILE A 96 6.94 11.43 -7.22
C ILE A 96 7.32 10.04 -6.72
N VAL A 97 7.73 9.19 -7.67
CA VAL A 97 8.28 7.87 -7.37
C VAL A 97 9.80 7.97 -7.54
N VAL A 98 10.54 7.70 -6.48
CA VAL A 98 12.01 7.65 -6.50
C VAL A 98 12.50 6.21 -6.35
N SER A 99 13.56 5.87 -7.06
CA SER A 99 14.18 4.54 -6.97
C SER A 99 15.45 4.62 -6.12
N ILE A 100 15.39 4.09 -4.90
CA ILE A 100 16.50 4.08 -3.94
C ILE A 100 16.70 2.64 -3.48
N PRO A 101 17.28 1.75 -4.31
CA PRO A 101 17.39 0.33 -3.98
C PRO A 101 18.20 0.12 -2.70
N LYS A 102 17.70 -0.73 -1.80
CA LYS A 102 18.34 -1.04 -0.51
C LYS A 102 18.46 -2.54 -0.28
N LYS A 103 19.48 -2.93 0.49
CA LYS A 103 19.69 -4.28 1.01
C LYS A 103 19.23 -4.40 2.47
N LYS A 104 19.35 -5.60 3.02
CA LYS A 104 19.04 -5.90 4.44
C LYS A 104 19.66 -4.84 5.36
N TRP A 105 18.82 -4.24 6.22
CA TRP A 105 19.19 -3.23 7.22
C TRP A 105 19.79 -1.92 6.71
N GLU A 106 19.79 -1.66 5.41
CA GLU A 106 20.27 -0.38 4.92
C GLU A 106 19.26 0.73 5.22
N SER A 107 19.77 1.88 5.66
CA SER A 107 18.95 3.05 5.97
C SER A 107 18.69 3.90 4.74
N ILE A 108 17.52 4.53 4.69
CA ILE A 108 17.19 5.61 3.76
C ILE A 108 17.48 6.93 4.46
N THR A 109 18.42 7.70 3.92
CA THR A 109 19.00 8.89 4.54
C THR A 109 18.52 10.19 3.87
N GLY A 110 18.68 11.33 4.54
CA GLY A 110 18.40 12.64 3.96
C GLY A 110 19.18 12.87 2.65
N ASP A 111 20.46 12.47 2.61
CA ASP A 111 21.29 12.55 1.39
C ASP A 111 20.74 11.69 0.24
N ASP A 112 20.12 10.55 0.54
CA ASP A 112 19.47 9.73 -0.49
C ASP A 112 18.27 10.48 -1.09
N LEU A 113 17.47 11.16 -0.25
CA LEU A 113 16.32 11.93 -0.69
C LEU A 113 16.72 13.19 -1.47
N GLU A 114 17.71 13.94 -0.97
CA GLU A 114 18.22 15.15 -1.61
C GLU A 114 18.72 14.84 -3.03
N LYS A 115 19.55 13.79 -3.17
CA LYS A 115 20.05 13.33 -4.48
C LYS A 115 18.96 12.81 -5.41
N SER A 116 17.90 12.23 -4.86
CA SER A 116 16.85 11.58 -5.66
C SER A 116 15.75 12.54 -6.10
N CYS A 117 15.38 13.50 -5.25
CA CYS A 117 14.24 14.37 -5.51
C CYS A 117 14.33 15.78 -4.91
N GLY A 118 15.45 16.21 -4.31
CA GLY A 118 15.57 17.51 -3.65
C GLY A 118 15.17 18.69 -4.53
N ASP A 119 15.57 18.67 -5.81
CA ASP A 119 15.28 19.73 -6.78
C ASP A 119 13.86 19.73 -7.36
N VAL A 120 13.09 18.65 -7.16
CA VAL A 120 11.80 18.44 -7.85
C VAL A 120 10.61 18.25 -6.93
N ILE A 121 10.83 17.80 -5.70
CA ILE A 121 9.75 17.55 -4.73
C ILE A 121 9.09 18.86 -4.32
N ARG A 122 7.76 18.86 -4.22
CA ARG A 122 6.98 20.03 -3.83
C ARG A 122 6.24 19.78 -2.54
N LYS A 123 5.85 20.87 -1.87
CA LYS A 123 4.98 20.81 -0.71
C LYS A 123 3.69 20.06 -1.07
N ASN A 124 3.32 19.11 -0.23
CA ASN A 124 2.14 18.22 -0.36
C ASN A 124 2.22 17.14 -1.45
N ASP A 125 3.37 16.94 -2.10
CA ASP A 125 3.54 15.77 -2.97
C ASP A 125 3.57 14.46 -2.15
N VAL A 126 2.96 13.41 -2.70
CA VAL A 126 3.15 12.05 -2.20
C VAL A 126 4.49 11.52 -2.70
N LEU A 127 5.45 11.30 -1.81
CA LEU A 127 6.74 10.67 -2.13
C LEU A 127 6.64 9.15 -1.96
N ILE A 128 6.79 8.41 -3.06
CA ILE A 128 6.86 6.95 -3.05
C ILE A 128 8.32 6.52 -3.22
N ILE A 129 8.87 5.86 -2.20
CA ILE A 129 10.26 5.38 -2.20
C ILE A 129 10.28 3.90 -2.59
N ASN A 130 10.75 3.62 -3.81
CA ASN A 130 10.96 2.25 -4.26
C ASN A 130 12.35 1.76 -3.85
N THR A 131 12.40 0.98 -2.76
CA THR A 131 13.63 0.32 -2.29
C THR A 131 13.92 -1.02 -2.96
N GLY A 132 12.98 -1.52 -3.78
CA GLY A 132 12.98 -2.90 -4.26
C GLY A 132 12.51 -3.93 -3.23
N TRP A 133 12.22 -3.53 -1.98
CA TRP A 133 11.91 -4.46 -0.89
C TRP A 133 10.59 -5.23 -1.07
N HIS A 134 9.65 -4.67 -1.84
CA HIS A 134 8.39 -5.31 -2.23
C HIS A 134 8.58 -6.66 -2.93
N LYS A 135 9.76 -6.94 -3.49
CA LYS A 135 10.10 -8.25 -4.10
C LYS A 135 10.28 -9.37 -3.08
N PHE A 136 10.56 -9.02 -1.82
CA PHE A 136 10.72 -9.96 -0.71
C PHE A 136 9.43 -10.14 0.10
N TYR A 137 8.29 -9.60 -0.33
CA TYR A 137 7.05 -9.50 0.46
C TYR A 137 6.62 -10.78 1.21
N ALA A 138 6.80 -11.95 0.60
CA ALA A 138 6.42 -13.24 1.19
C ALA A 138 7.60 -14.00 1.84
N ASP A 139 8.79 -13.42 1.89
CA ASP A 139 9.98 -14.00 2.50
C ASP A 139 10.00 -13.74 4.03
N GLY A 140 10.61 -14.65 4.79
CA GLY A 140 10.86 -14.46 6.22
C GLY A 140 11.76 -13.26 6.53
N ASP A 141 12.55 -12.81 5.55
CA ASP A 141 13.39 -11.63 5.64
C ASP A 141 12.62 -10.30 5.58
N TYR A 142 11.36 -10.30 5.08
CA TYR A 142 10.63 -9.08 4.74
C TYR A 142 10.50 -8.10 5.90
N PHE A 143 10.04 -8.58 7.06
CA PHE A 143 9.82 -7.76 8.24
C PHE A 143 11.07 -7.47 9.08
N PRO A 144 11.92 -8.46 9.43
CA PRO A 144 13.02 -8.20 10.36
C PRO A 144 14.16 -7.37 9.77
N TYR A 145 14.31 -7.37 8.43
CA TYR A 145 15.49 -6.81 7.77
C TYR A 145 15.16 -5.68 6.79
N CYS A 146 13.92 -5.16 6.82
CA CYS A 146 13.49 -4.10 5.93
C CYS A 146 14.32 -2.82 6.07
N PRO A 147 14.60 -2.12 4.97
CA PRO A 147 15.13 -0.77 5.03
C PRO A 147 14.09 0.18 5.63
N GLY A 148 14.56 1.24 6.26
CA GLY A 148 13.71 2.26 6.90
C GLY A 148 14.34 3.65 6.85
N LEU A 149 13.50 4.65 7.08
CA LEU A 149 13.95 6.04 7.22
C LEU A 149 14.69 6.22 8.54
N VAL A 150 15.78 6.99 8.50
CA VAL A 150 16.46 7.49 9.71
C VAL A 150 16.08 8.95 9.97
N PRO A 151 16.35 9.52 11.17
CA PRO A 151 15.92 10.88 11.51
C PRO A 151 16.38 11.98 10.55
N SER A 152 17.44 11.78 9.76
CA SER A 152 17.86 12.75 8.75
C SER A 152 16.93 12.80 7.52
N ALA A 153 16.00 11.87 7.40
CA ALA A 153 15.10 11.68 6.26
C ALA A 153 13.61 11.80 6.64
N ALA A 154 13.29 12.15 7.89
CA ALA A 154 11.94 12.13 8.47
C ALA A 154 11.52 13.50 9.02
#